data_AF-A0A0Q9A008-F1
#
_entry.id   AF-A0A0Q9A008-F1
#
_cell.length_a   1.000
_cell.length_b   1.000
_cell.length_c   1.000
_cell.angle_alpha   90.00
_cell.angle_beta   90.00
_cell.angle_gamma   90.00
#
_symmetry.space_group_name_H-M   'P 1'
#
loop_
_entity.id
_entity.type
_entity.pdbx_description
1 polymer ?
#
loop_
_entity_poly.entity_id
_entity_poly.type
_entity_poly.pdbx_seq_one_letter_code
_entity_poly.pdbx_strand_id
1 'polypeptide(L)'
;MAEHRGERPDVRRQGRRASPEEARAWTELVAAARRTVADGLVVGTSGNVSVRVGDTVLVTPSGVPYDRLAPDDVTGVDLTGRQVLGALVPTSELPMHLAVYRATDAGAIVHTHAVHATAVSTLVDELPLVHYMASALGGPVRVAPYAAYGTEELAAHTLRALEGRSGCLLRNHGTLTHGAGLDQAYDRTAQLEWMCRLWLTASSVPGRTPALLTEEQVAQVGERLRGYGQPG
;
A
#
# COMPACT_ATOMS: atom_id res chain seq x y z
N MET A 1 -6.99 -49.06 -18.21
CA MET A 1 -6.17 -48.92 -17.00
C MET A 1 -6.67 -47.69 -16.28
N ALA A 2 -7.27 -47.86 -15.10
CA ALA A 2 -7.99 -46.82 -14.38
C ALA A 2 -7.02 -45.74 -13.88
N GLU A 3 -7.35 -44.48 -14.15
CA GLU A 3 -6.60 -43.31 -13.68
C GLU A 3 -6.79 -43.15 -12.17
N HIS A 4 -5.66 -43.21 -11.48
CA HIS A 4 -5.52 -43.00 -10.05
C HIS A 4 -5.76 -41.51 -9.76
N ARG A 5 -6.98 -41.16 -9.33
CA ARG A 5 -7.25 -39.85 -8.72
C ARG A 5 -6.53 -39.80 -7.38
N GLY A 6 -5.33 -39.22 -7.38
CA GLY A 6 -4.62 -38.86 -6.16
C GLY A 6 -5.46 -37.90 -5.34
N GLU A 7 -5.90 -38.35 -4.17
CA GLU A 7 -6.48 -37.51 -3.13
C GLU A 7 -5.47 -36.42 -2.78
N ARG A 8 -5.88 -35.16 -2.90
CA ARG A 8 -5.09 -34.03 -2.43
C ARG A 8 -5.07 -34.08 -0.89
N PRO A 9 -3.92 -33.88 -0.24
CA PRO A 9 -3.83 -33.96 1.21
C PRO A 9 -4.71 -32.88 1.85
N ASP A 10 -5.47 -33.30 2.85
CA ASP A 10 -6.29 -32.46 3.72
C ASP A 10 -5.41 -31.47 4.49
N VAL A 11 -5.20 -30.29 3.89
CA VAL A 11 -4.56 -29.15 4.56
C VAL A 11 -5.55 -28.64 5.58
N ARG A 12 -5.41 -29.15 6.81
CA ARG A 12 -6.15 -28.77 8.01
C ARG A 12 -6.54 -27.28 7.97
N ARG A 13 -7.85 -27.02 7.99
CA ARG A 13 -8.45 -25.69 8.28
C ARG A 13 -7.89 -25.17 9.62
N GLN A 14 -6.82 -24.39 9.61
CA GLN A 14 -6.22 -23.85 10.85
C GLN A 14 -6.67 -22.41 11.19
N GLY A 15 -7.54 -21.80 10.39
CA GLY A 15 -8.14 -20.51 10.70
C GLY A 15 -9.45 -20.63 11.49
N ARG A 16 -9.70 -19.67 12.39
CA ARG A 16 -11.05 -19.48 12.94
C ARG A 16 -11.98 -18.95 11.85
N ARG A 17 -13.30 -18.94 12.09
CA ARG A 17 -14.22 -18.20 11.21
C ARG A 17 -14.02 -16.70 11.39
N ALA A 18 -14.17 -15.97 10.29
CA ALA A 18 -14.21 -14.51 10.32
C ALA A 18 -15.45 -14.03 11.09
N SER A 19 -15.29 -12.96 11.86
CA SER A 19 -16.40 -12.25 12.48
C SER A 19 -17.22 -11.50 11.41
N PRO A 20 -18.46 -11.06 11.72
CA PRO A 20 -19.23 -10.23 10.80
C PRO A 20 -18.53 -8.92 10.42
N GLU A 21 -17.73 -8.35 11.32
CA GLU A 21 -16.94 -7.15 11.07
C GLU A 21 -15.79 -7.42 10.10
N GLU A 22 -15.06 -8.53 10.31
CA GLU A 22 -13.98 -8.94 9.42
C GLU A 22 -14.49 -9.31 8.02
N ALA A 23 -15.66 -9.93 7.91
CA ALA A 23 -16.27 -10.22 6.62
C ALA A 23 -16.65 -8.95 5.84
N ARG A 24 -17.13 -7.91 6.54
CA ARG A 24 -17.39 -6.59 5.93
C ARG A 24 -16.09 -5.92 5.49
N ALA A 25 -15.10 -5.83 6.38
CA ALA A 25 -13.79 -5.26 6.07
C ALA A 25 -13.08 -6.00 4.92
N TRP A 26 -13.24 -7.32 4.82
CA TRP A 26 -12.74 -8.09 3.69
C TRP A 26 -13.39 -7.66 2.36
N THR A 27 -14.70 -7.46 2.35
CA THR A 27 -15.43 -7.01 1.16
C THR A 27 -14.94 -5.63 0.70
N GLU A 28 -14.73 -4.71 1.64
CA GLU A 28 -14.17 -3.38 1.36
C GLU A 28 -12.72 -3.46 0.87
N LEU A 29 -11.89 -4.31 1.47
CA LEU A 29 -10.51 -4.54 1.04
C LEU A 29 -10.46 -5.07 -0.39
N VAL A 30 -11.31 -6.03 -0.76
CA VAL A 30 -11.39 -6.57 -2.12
C VAL A 30 -11.83 -5.49 -3.11
N ALA A 31 -12.78 -4.63 -2.72
CA ALA A 31 -13.20 -3.50 -3.55
C ALA A 31 -12.05 -2.51 -3.78
N ALA A 32 -11.31 -2.13 -2.72
CA ALA A 32 -10.14 -1.28 -2.81
C ALA A 32 -9.05 -1.89 -3.69
N ALA A 33 -8.73 -3.19 -3.50
CA ALA A 33 -7.76 -3.90 -4.32
C ALA A 33 -8.16 -3.87 -5.81
N ARG A 34 -9.42 -4.17 -6.15
CA ARG A 34 -9.91 -4.09 -7.53
C ARG A 34 -9.84 -2.68 -8.10
N ARG A 35 -10.12 -1.65 -7.30
CA ARG A 35 -9.97 -0.24 -7.70
C ARG A 35 -8.53 0.09 -8.08
N THR A 36 -7.54 -0.43 -7.35
CA THR A 36 -6.12 -0.19 -7.71
C THR A 36 -5.74 -0.75 -9.08
N VAL A 37 -6.34 -1.87 -9.50
CA VAL A 37 -6.14 -2.44 -10.84
C VAL A 37 -6.89 -1.61 -11.88
N ALA A 38 -8.14 -1.23 -11.62
CA ALA A 38 -8.95 -0.43 -12.54
C ALA A 38 -8.32 0.93 -12.86
N ASP A 39 -7.70 1.57 -11.87
CA ASP A 39 -7.05 2.88 -12.02
C ASP A 39 -5.58 2.78 -12.46
N GLY A 40 -5.09 1.57 -12.79
CA GLY A 40 -3.74 1.35 -13.32
C GLY A 40 -2.61 1.53 -12.30
N LEU A 41 -2.94 1.48 -11.00
CA LEU A 41 -1.96 1.57 -9.92
C LEU A 41 -1.23 0.25 -9.69
N VAL A 42 -1.84 -0.88 -10.06
CA VAL A 42 -1.25 -2.23 -9.97
C VAL A 42 -1.22 -2.86 -11.36
N VAL A 43 -0.08 -3.46 -11.71
CA VAL A 43 0.08 -4.28 -12.92
C VAL A 43 0.05 -5.75 -12.52
N GLY A 44 -0.97 -6.48 -12.98
CA GLY A 44 -1.12 -7.91 -12.65
C GLY A 44 -1.39 -8.13 -11.16
N THR A 45 -0.47 -8.80 -10.47
CA THR A 45 -0.55 -9.09 -9.02
C THR A 45 0.50 -8.33 -8.21
N SER A 46 1.16 -7.35 -8.83
CA SER A 46 2.27 -6.58 -8.26
C SER A 46 1.79 -5.42 -7.37
N GLY A 47 1.25 -5.80 -6.21
CA GLY A 47 0.76 -4.91 -5.17
C GLY A 47 0.14 -5.69 -4.02
N ASN A 48 -0.23 -5.02 -2.95
CA ASN A 48 -1.01 -5.62 -1.87
C ASN A 48 -1.77 -4.56 -1.07
N VAL A 49 -2.92 -4.97 -0.54
CA VAL A 49 -3.80 -4.12 0.26
C VAL A 49 -4.08 -4.84 1.57
N SER A 50 -4.13 -4.09 2.67
CA SER A 50 -4.49 -4.62 3.97
C SER A 50 -5.35 -3.64 4.77
N VAL A 51 -6.12 -4.17 5.71
CA VAL A 51 -6.90 -3.40 6.69
C VAL A 51 -6.82 -4.09 8.06
N ARG A 52 -6.72 -3.31 9.13
CA ARG A 52 -6.69 -3.80 10.50
C ARG A 52 -8.09 -3.76 11.13
N VAL A 53 -8.50 -4.88 11.71
CA VAL A 53 -9.75 -5.04 12.49
C VAL A 53 -9.37 -5.61 13.86
N GLY A 54 -9.33 -4.75 14.89
CA GLY A 54 -8.80 -5.11 16.21
C GLY A 54 -7.36 -5.60 16.14
N ASP A 55 -7.12 -6.85 16.54
CA ASP A 55 -5.80 -7.50 16.51
C ASP A 55 -5.55 -8.32 15.23
N THR A 56 -6.48 -8.31 14.28
CA THR A 56 -6.38 -9.04 13.02
C THR A 56 -6.09 -8.09 11.87
N VAL A 57 -5.07 -8.41 11.07
CA VAL A 57 -4.78 -7.72 9.81
C VAL A 57 -5.30 -8.60 8.68
N LEU A 58 -6.33 -8.12 7.98
CA LEU A 58 -6.79 -8.71 6.72
C LEU A 58 -5.88 -8.21 5.60
N VAL A 59 -5.44 -9.10 4.72
CA VAL A 59 -4.46 -8.77 3.67
C VAL A 59 -4.70 -9.58 2.42
N THR A 60 -4.47 -8.98 1.25
CA THR A 60 -4.55 -9.70 -0.03
C THR A 60 -3.57 -10.89 -0.06
N PRO A 61 -3.98 -12.07 -0.54
CA PRO A 61 -3.12 -13.24 -0.64
C PRO A 61 -2.10 -13.11 -1.79
N SER A 62 -1.03 -13.89 -1.70
CA SER A 62 0.03 -13.92 -2.71
C SER A 62 -0.46 -14.54 -4.03
N GLY A 63 -0.16 -13.87 -5.15
CA GLY A 63 -0.33 -14.42 -6.50
C GLY A 63 -1.77 -14.60 -6.98
N VAL A 64 -2.76 -14.07 -6.27
CA VAL A 64 -4.17 -14.15 -6.68
C VAL A 64 -4.59 -12.84 -7.37
N PRO A 65 -5.06 -12.90 -8.63
CA PRO A 65 -5.66 -11.75 -9.30
C PRO A 65 -6.83 -11.16 -8.50
N TYR A 66 -6.86 -9.84 -8.32
CA TYR A 66 -7.86 -9.20 -7.45
C TYR A 66 -9.30 -9.30 -7.97
N ASP A 67 -9.48 -9.44 -9.27
CA ASP A 67 -10.78 -9.72 -9.90
C ASP A 67 -11.32 -11.10 -9.54
N ARG A 68 -10.45 -12.04 -9.12
CA ARG A 68 -10.81 -13.41 -8.71
C ARG A 68 -11.00 -13.60 -7.21
N LEU A 69 -10.66 -12.60 -6.39
CA LEU A 69 -10.87 -12.69 -4.93
C LEU A 69 -12.37 -12.78 -4.61
N ALA A 70 -12.76 -13.85 -3.91
CA ALA A 70 -14.11 -14.09 -3.44
C ALA A 70 -14.27 -13.74 -1.95
N PRO A 71 -15.51 -13.59 -1.45
CA PRO A 71 -15.77 -13.39 -0.02
C PRO A 71 -15.16 -14.48 0.88
N ASP A 72 -15.12 -15.73 0.40
CA ASP A 72 -14.58 -16.87 1.13
C ASP A 72 -13.04 -16.94 1.15
N ASP A 73 -12.36 -16.10 0.35
CA ASP A 73 -10.90 -16.03 0.28
C ASP A 73 -10.28 -15.17 1.40
N VAL A 74 -11.07 -14.83 2.42
CA VAL A 74 -10.63 -14.00 3.56
C VAL A 74 -9.31 -14.48 4.12
N THR A 75 -8.29 -13.64 4.01
CA THR A 75 -6.92 -13.96 4.42
C THR A 75 -6.51 -12.97 5.49
N GLY A 76 -6.12 -13.48 6.67
CA GLY A 76 -5.82 -12.63 7.80
C GLY A 76 -4.81 -13.22 8.77
N VAL A 77 -4.00 -12.35 9.35
CA VAL A 77 -2.93 -12.68 10.30
C VAL A 77 -3.09 -11.86 11.59
N ASP A 78 -2.50 -12.32 12.68
CA ASP A 78 -2.28 -11.48 13.86
C ASP A 78 -1.04 -10.57 13.69
N LEU A 79 -0.79 -9.66 14.63
CA LEU A 79 0.35 -8.73 14.58
C LEU A 79 1.73 -9.40 14.67
N THR A 80 1.80 -10.69 15.03
CA THR A 80 3.03 -11.49 14.98
C THR A 80 3.27 -12.09 13.59
N GLY A 81 2.28 -12.00 12.70
CA GLY A 81 2.31 -12.55 11.35
C GLY A 81 1.81 -13.99 11.26
N ARG A 82 1.28 -14.55 12.35
CA ARG A 82 0.67 -15.87 12.33
C ARG A 82 -0.71 -15.79 11.67
N GLN A 83 -0.94 -16.63 10.68
CA GLN A 83 -2.23 -16.72 10.00
C GLN A 83 -3.33 -17.21 10.97
N VAL A 84 -4.42 -16.46 11.02
CA VAL A 84 -5.59 -16.71 11.89
C VAL A 84 -6.89 -16.88 11.10
N LEU A 85 -6.91 -16.44 9.84
CA LEU A 85 -8.06 -16.53 8.92
C LEU A 85 -7.61 -17.02 7.54
N GLY A 86 -8.48 -17.77 6.88
CA GLY A 86 -8.28 -18.23 5.52
C GLY A 86 -7.33 -19.43 5.37
N ALA A 87 -7.25 -19.91 4.14
CA ALA A 87 -6.31 -20.96 3.73
C ALA A 87 -5.31 -20.48 2.66
N LEU A 88 -5.56 -19.31 2.04
CA LEU A 88 -4.64 -18.73 1.06
C LEU A 88 -3.43 -18.14 1.78
N VAL A 89 -2.28 -18.22 1.13
CA VAL A 89 -1.02 -17.70 1.66
C VAL A 89 -1.06 -16.16 1.60
N PRO A 90 -0.82 -15.43 2.70
CA PRO A 90 -0.72 -13.97 2.68
C PRO A 90 0.34 -13.47 1.69
N THR A 91 0.27 -12.20 1.31
CA THR A 91 1.30 -11.54 0.48
C THR A 91 2.71 -11.79 1.02
N SER A 92 3.70 -11.95 0.13
CA SER A 92 5.11 -12.02 0.50
C SER A 92 5.61 -10.74 1.21
N GLU A 93 4.92 -9.62 1.02
CA GLU A 93 5.27 -8.31 1.61
C GLU A 93 4.67 -8.07 2.99
N LEU A 94 4.14 -9.12 3.61
CA LEU A 94 3.54 -9.04 4.94
C LEU A 94 4.46 -8.40 6.00
N PRO A 95 5.78 -8.65 6.03
CA PRO A 95 6.67 -7.99 6.99
C PRO A 95 6.57 -6.47 6.98
N MET A 96 6.47 -5.86 5.78
CA MET A 96 6.34 -4.42 5.62
C MET A 96 5.01 -3.90 6.17
N HIS A 97 3.89 -4.58 5.90
CA HIS A 97 2.59 -4.24 6.46
C HIS A 97 2.58 -4.29 7.98
N LEU A 98 3.06 -5.40 8.56
CA LEU A 98 3.06 -5.58 10.01
C LEU A 98 4.00 -4.60 10.71
N ALA A 99 5.13 -4.28 10.11
CA ALA A 99 6.04 -3.26 10.62
C ALA A 99 5.33 -1.91 10.74
N VAL A 100 4.60 -1.48 9.70
CA VAL A 100 3.80 -0.23 9.72
C VAL A 100 2.71 -0.29 10.79
N TYR A 101 1.90 -1.35 10.83
CA TYR A 101 0.83 -1.48 11.85
C TYR A 101 1.32 -1.50 13.29
N ARG A 102 2.55 -1.97 13.56
CA ARG A 102 3.13 -1.96 14.90
C ARG A 102 3.71 -0.60 15.28
N ALA A 103 4.11 0.21 14.30
CA ALA A 103 4.79 1.48 14.52
C ALA A 103 3.86 2.71 14.40
N THR A 104 2.66 2.54 13.84
CA THR A 104 1.73 3.65 13.55
C THR A 104 0.29 3.29 13.90
N ASP A 105 -0.59 4.30 13.90
CA ASP A 105 -2.04 4.14 14.04
C ASP A 105 -2.73 3.83 12.69
N ALA A 106 -2.03 3.22 11.73
CA ALA A 106 -2.60 2.88 10.44
C ALA A 106 -3.81 1.93 10.60
N GLY A 107 -4.92 2.28 9.96
CA GLY A 107 -6.08 1.41 9.81
C GLY A 107 -6.03 0.60 8.52
N ALA A 108 -5.39 1.11 7.47
CA ALA A 108 -5.18 0.42 6.21
C ALA A 108 -3.86 0.81 5.54
N ILE A 109 -3.38 -0.08 4.67
CA ILE A 109 -2.15 0.09 3.89
C ILE A 109 -2.40 -0.34 2.45
N VAL A 110 -1.90 0.47 1.51
CA VAL A 110 -1.90 0.17 0.07
C VAL A 110 -0.46 0.24 -0.42
N HIS A 111 0.04 -0.89 -0.92
CA HIS A 111 1.33 -1.00 -1.61
C HIS A 111 1.10 -1.31 -3.09
N THR A 112 1.77 -0.57 -3.96
CA THR A 112 1.58 -0.68 -5.42
C THR A 112 2.89 -0.52 -6.17
N HIS A 113 2.93 -1.08 -7.38
CA HIS A 113 4.02 -0.88 -8.34
C HIS A 113 3.61 0.09 -9.45
N ALA A 114 2.91 1.18 -9.08
CA ALA A 114 2.39 2.17 -10.02
C ALA A 114 3.52 2.79 -10.86
N VAL A 115 3.30 2.93 -12.17
CA VAL A 115 4.37 3.12 -13.15
C VAL A 115 5.21 4.36 -12.87
N HIS A 116 4.59 5.51 -12.61
CA HIS A 116 5.34 6.76 -12.46
C HIS A 116 6.07 6.80 -11.13
N ALA A 117 5.43 6.33 -10.06
CA ALA A 117 6.06 6.28 -8.76
C ALA A 117 7.22 5.27 -8.72
N THR A 118 7.06 4.10 -9.34
CA THR A 118 8.17 3.16 -9.55
C THR A 118 9.29 3.80 -10.38
N ALA A 119 8.98 4.54 -11.45
CA ALA A 119 10.00 5.25 -12.23
C ALA A 119 10.76 6.29 -11.39
N VAL A 120 10.05 7.15 -10.65
CA VAL A 120 10.67 8.13 -9.73
C VAL A 120 11.54 7.45 -8.68
N SER A 121 11.10 6.31 -8.15
CA SER A 121 11.88 5.53 -7.18
C SER A 121 13.25 5.12 -7.71
N THR A 122 13.49 5.13 -9.02
CA THR A 122 14.79 4.81 -9.62
C THR A 122 15.69 6.03 -9.85
N LEU A 123 15.16 7.24 -9.69
CA LEU A 123 15.80 8.48 -10.15
C LEU A 123 16.27 9.39 -9.02
N VAL A 124 15.55 9.42 -7.90
CA VAL A 124 15.77 10.39 -6.80
C VAL A 124 15.79 9.68 -5.46
N ASP A 125 16.35 10.29 -4.41
CA ASP A 125 16.23 9.80 -3.02
C ASP A 125 14.99 10.37 -2.30
N GLU A 126 14.38 11.41 -2.86
CA GLU A 126 13.17 12.05 -2.36
C GLU A 126 12.43 12.66 -3.54
N LEU A 127 11.10 12.51 -3.60
CA LEU A 127 10.28 13.15 -4.62
C LEU A 127 10.35 14.67 -4.44
N PRO A 128 10.81 15.44 -5.45
CA PRO A 128 10.85 16.88 -5.34
C PRO A 128 9.47 17.47 -5.07
N LEU A 129 9.39 18.54 -4.28
CA LEU A 129 8.17 19.22 -3.87
C LEU A 129 7.50 19.99 -5.03
N VAL A 130 7.12 19.25 -6.07
CA VAL A 130 6.51 19.75 -7.31
C VAL A 130 5.07 20.22 -7.09
N HIS A 131 4.43 19.79 -6.00
CA HIS A 131 3.04 20.11 -5.72
C HIS A 131 2.74 20.12 -4.21
N TYR A 132 1.77 20.94 -3.80
CA TYR A 132 1.41 21.12 -2.39
C TYR A 132 0.80 19.86 -1.74
N MET A 133 0.29 18.92 -2.55
CA MET A 133 -0.29 17.66 -2.05
C MET A 133 0.72 16.77 -1.33
N ALA A 134 2.02 17.04 -1.42
CA ALA A 134 3.02 16.45 -0.52
C ALA A 134 2.63 16.64 0.96
N SER A 135 1.95 17.73 1.30
CA SER A 135 1.42 17.99 2.65
C SER A 135 0.44 16.93 3.13
N ALA A 136 -0.40 16.38 2.24
CA ALA A 136 -1.34 15.30 2.57
C ALA A 136 -0.65 13.96 2.89
N LEU A 137 0.64 13.84 2.53
CA LEU A 137 1.52 12.72 2.87
C LEU A 137 2.45 13.03 4.06
N GLY A 138 2.28 14.18 4.70
CA GLY A 138 3.12 14.62 5.83
C GLY A 138 4.39 15.38 5.42
N GLY A 139 4.56 15.74 4.14
CA GLY A 139 5.71 16.49 3.63
C GLY A 139 6.42 15.78 2.47
N PRO A 140 7.71 16.07 2.25
CA PRO A 140 8.51 15.41 1.21
C PRO A 140 8.44 13.89 1.29
N VAL A 141 8.26 13.22 0.14
CA VAL A 141 8.11 11.77 0.05
C VAL A 141 9.47 11.13 -0.19
N ARG A 142 9.97 10.43 0.82
CA ARG A 142 11.29 9.76 0.78
C ARG A 142 11.25 8.47 -0.02
N VAL A 143 12.41 8.10 -0.55
CA VAL A 143 12.65 6.80 -1.19
C VAL A 143 13.43 5.92 -0.21
N ALA A 144 12.80 4.85 0.26
CA ALA A 144 13.44 3.84 1.08
C ALA A 144 14.57 3.15 0.28
N PRO A 145 15.77 2.92 0.86
CA PRO A 145 16.84 2.20 0.19
C PRO A 145 16.41 0.79 -0.24
N TYR A 146 17.01 0.30 -1.32
CA TYR A 146 16.70 -1.03 -1.84
C TYR A 146 17.02 -2.12 -0.82
N ALA A 147 16.13 -3.10 -0.73
CA ALA A 147 16.31 -4.39 -0.10
C ALA A 147 15.40 -5.39 -0.83
N ALA A 148 15.67 -6.68 -0.75
CA ALA A 148 14.85 -7.69 -1.41
C ALA A 148 13.41 -7.66 -0.86
N TYR A 149 12.41 -7.83 -1.74
CA TYR A 149 11.00 -7.84 -1.35
C TYR A 149 10.71 -8.92 -0.30
N GLY A 150 9.73 -8.65 0.57
CA GLY A 150 9.32 -9.60 1.62
C GLY A 150 10.36 -9.83 2.73
N THR A 151 11.38 -8.98 2.84
CA THR A 151 12.37 -9.05 3.92
C THR A 151 12.07 -8.07 5.05
N GLU A 152 12.54 -8.39 6.26
CA GLU A 152 12.52 -7.48 7.41
C GLU A 152 13.40 -6.24 7.18
N GLU A 153 14.45 -6.35 6.35
CA GLU A 153 15.30 -5.23 5.97
C GLU A 153 14.52 -4.18 5.18
N LEU A 154 13.75 -4.60 4.16
CA LEU A 154 12.86 -3.71 3.42
C LEU A 154 11.81 -3.08 4.33
N ALA A 155 11.25 -3.85 5.26
CA ALA A 155 10.28 -3.35 6.24
C ALA A 155 10.89 -2.25 7.13
N ALA A 156 12.13 -2.44 7.61
CA ALA A 156 12.85 -1.44 8.39
C ALA A 156 13.18 -0.17 7.57
N HIS A 157 13.56 -0.33 6.31
CA HIS A 157 13.81 0.80 5.40
C HIS A 157 12.54 1.62 5.17
N THR A 158 11.42 0.93 4.97
CA THR A 158 10.10 1.52 4.79
C THR A 158 9.68 2.32 6.01
N LEU A 159 9.82 1.77 7.22
CA LEU A 159 9.49 2.48 8.46
C LEU A 159 10.28 3.78 8.62
N ARG A 160 11.59 3.76 8.37
CA ARG A 160 12.41 4.97 8.44
C ARG A 160 11.97 6.01 7.40
N ALA A 161 11.62 5.58 6.19
CA ALA A 161 11.09 6.48 5.16
C ALA A 161 9.71 7.06 5.53
N LEU A 162 8.95 6.38 6.39
CA LEU A 162 7.63 6.80 6.86
C LEU A 162 7.63 7.64 8.14
N GLU A 163 8.76 7.89 8.79
CA GLU A 163 8.79 8.71 10.01
C GLU A 163 8.16 10.10 9.76
N GLY A 164 7.01 10.38 10.40
CA GLY A 164 6.26 11.62 10.15
C GLY A 164 5.66 11.75 8.75
N ARG A 165 5.49 10.64 8.02
CA ARG A 165 4.89 10.58 6.68
C ARG A 165 3.83 9.48 6.61
N SER A 166 2.91 9.61 5.66
CA SER A 166 1.88 8.60 5.36
C SER A 166 2.07 7.92 4.00
N GLY A 167 3.17 8.20 3.32
CA GLY A 167 3.55 7.55 2.08
C GLY A 167 5.05 7.64 1.82
N CYS A 168 5.60 6.61 1.21
CA CYS A 168 6.99 6.56 0.75
C CYS A 168 7.10 5.82 -0.59
N LEU A 169 8.21 6.07 -1.27
CA LEU A 169 8.67 5.28 -2.41
C LEU A 169 9.66 4.20 -1.95
N LEU A 170 9.80 3.14 -2.72
CA LEU A 170 10.74 2.04 -2.46
C LEU A 170 11.68 1.94 -3.67
N ARG A 171 12.98 2.17 -3.47
CA ARG A 171 14.01 2.19 -4.54
C ARG A 171 13.88 0.96 -5.43
N ASN A 172 13.67 1.16 -6.73
CA ASN A 172 13.54 0.09 -7.74
C ASN A 172 12.41 -0.92 -7.46
N HIS A 173 11.34 -0.50 -6.79
CA HIS A 173 10.27 -1.42 -6.38
C HIS A 173 8.86 -0.83 -6.58
N GLY A 174 8.51 0.25 -5.87
CA GLY A 174 7.14 0.75 -5.89
C GLY A 174 6.86 1.78 -4.82
N THR A 175 5.65 1.76 -4.26
CA THR A 175 5.21 2.71 -3.23
C THR A 175 4.50 2.00 -2.10
N LEU A 176 4.48 2.61 -0.91
CA LEU A 176 3.58 2.23 0.15
C LEU A 176 2.97 3.48 0.76
N THR A 177 1.66 3.46 0.97
CA THR A 177 0.96 4.47 1.76
C THR A 177 0.11 3.81 2.84
N HIS A 178 -0.15 4.56 3.90
CA HIS A 178 -1.04 4.14 4.98
C HIS A 178 -2.07 5.23 5.28
N GLY A 179 -3.19 4.83 5.88
CA GLY A 179 -4.25 5.75 6.31
C GLY A 179 -5.14 5.17 7.38
N ALA A 180 -6.05 5.99 7.89
CA ALA A 180 -7.02 5.59 8.92
C ALA A 180 -8.01 4.51 8.43
N GLY A 181 -8.15 4.35 7.11
CA GLY A 181 -8.97 3.34 6.46
C GLY A 181 -8.60 3.20 4.98
N LEU A 182 -9.25 2.26 4.31
CA LEU A 182 -8.92 1.87 2.93
C LEU A 182 -9.01 3.04 1.94
N ASP A 183 -10.05 3.88 2.04
CA ASP A 183 -10.23 5.03 1.15
C ASP A 183 -9.10 6.04 1.28
N GLN A 184 -8.70 6.37 2.51
CA GLN A 184 -7.61 7.32 2.73
C GLN A 184 -6.26 6.77 2.26
N ALA A 185 -5.97 5.49 2.52
CA ALA A 185 -4.76 4.85 2.01
C ALA A 185 -4.76 4.82 0.47
N TYR A 186 -5.90 4.49 -0.14
CA TYR A 186 -6.07 4.52 -1.58
C TYR A 186 -5.81 5.91 -2.17
N ASP A 187 -6.48 6.94 -1.66
CA ASP A 187 -6.39 8.30 -2.21
C ASP A 187 -4.97 8.85 -2.07
N ARG A 188 -4.26 8.52 -0.99
CA ARG A 188 -2.83 8.84 -0.82
C ARG A 188 -1.96 8.17 -1.88
N THR A 189 -2.20 6.90 -2.18
CA THR A 189 -1.49 6.19 -3.25
C THR A 189 -1.75 6.82 -4.62
N ALA A 190 -3.01 7.12 -4.94
CA ALA A 190 -3.38 7.75 -6.21
C ALA A 190 -2.73 9.14 -6.36
N GLN A 191 -2.69 9.93 -5.29
CA GLN A 191 -2.03 11.23 -5.30
C GLN A 191 -0.52 11.13 -5.41
N LEU A 192 0.12 10.17 -4.74
CA LEU A 192 1.56 9.93 -4.86
C LEU A 192 1.92 9.59 -6.30
N GLU A 193 1.20 8.65 -6.92
CA GLU A 193 1.38 8.31 -8.34
C GLU A 193 1.22 9.54 -9.25
N TRP A 194 0.17 10.33 -9.02
CA TRP A 194 -0.06 11.54 -9.80
C TRP A 194 1.07 12.58 -9.63
N MET A 195 1.58 12.79 -8.42
CA MET A 195 2.70 13.71 -8.19
C MET A 195 3.98 13.22 -8.86
N CYS A 196 4.24 11.91 -8.84
CA CYS A 196 5.36 11.32 -9.58
C CYS A 196 5.20 11.53 -11.09
N ARG A 197 4.01 11.31 -11.64
CA ARG A 197 3.70 11.60 -13.05
C ARG A 197 3.90 13.08 -13.40
N LEU A 198 3.43 13.98 -12.54
CA LEU A 198 3.58 15.41 -12.72
C LEU A 198 5.06 15.80 -12.76
N TRP A 199 5.87 15.32 -11.81
CA TRP A 199 7.29 15.62 -11.77
C TRP A 199 8.03 15.09 -13.01
N LEU A 200 7.77 13.85 -13.43
CA LEU A 200 8.36 13.28 -14.64
C LEU A 200 7.98 14.08 -15.90
N THR A 201 6.69 14.43 -16.03
CA THR A 201 6.17 15.19 -17.18
C THR A 201 6.76 16.61 -17.23
N ALA A 202 6.85 17.28 -16.09
CA ALA A 202 7.43 18.62 -16.02
C ALA A 202 8.95 18.60 -16.30
N SER A 203 9.64 17.56 -15.78
CA SER A 203 11.09 17.40 -15.95
C SER A 203 11.50 16.94 -17.35
N SER A 204 10.57 16.45 -18.18
CA SER A 204 10.87 16.05 -19.56
C SER A 204 10.90 17.20 -20.56
N VAL A 205 10.60 18.45 -20.16
CA VAL A 205 10.56 19.61 -21.06
C VAL A 205 11.99 20.14 -21.29
N PRO A 206 12.52 20.12 -22.53
CA PRO A 206 13.90 20.56 -22.79
C PRO A 206 14.15 22.02 -22.41
N GLY A 207 15.27 22.27 -21.72
CA GLY A 207 15.67 23.60 -21.30
C GLY A 207 14.81 24.22 -20.19
N ARG A 208 13.96 23.42 -19.52
CA ARG A 208 13.13 23.86 -18.40
C ARG A 208 13.32 22.95 -17.19
N THR A 209 13.15 23.51 -16.01
CA THR A 209 13.06 22.77 -14.74
C THR A 209 11.78 23.18 -14.02
N PRO A 210 11.08 22.25 -13.35
CA PRO A 210 9.90 22.60 -12.58
C PRO A 210 10.28 23.53 -11.42
N ALA A 211 9.47 24.56 -11.19
CA ALA A 211 9.54 25.30 -9.94
C ALA A 211 9.10 24.38 -8.80
N LEU A 212 9.85 24.39 -7.71
CA LEU A 212 9.58 23.56 -6.54
C LEU A 212 9.08 24.45 -5.39
N LEU A 213 8.22 23.88 -4.56
CA LEU A 213 7.84 24.49 -3.29
C LEU A 213 8.96 24.29 -2.27
N THR A 214 9.04 25.21 -1.32
CA THR A 214 9.80 25.04 -0.08
C THR A 214 9.03 24.18 0.91
N GLU A 215 9.74 23.58 1.86
CA GLU A 215 9.09 22.84 2.96
C GLU A 215 8.12 23.72 3.77
N GLU A 216 8.46 25.00 3.96
CA GLU A 216 7.61 25.97 4.65
C GLU A 216 6.28 26.17 3.91
N GLN A 217 6.31 26.32 2.59
CA GLN A 217 5.10 26.45 1.77
C GLN A 217 4.22 25.19 1.84
N VAL A 218 4.82 24.00 1.89
CA VAL A 218 4.10 22.73 2.05
C VAL A 218 3.49 22.61 3.45
N ALA A 219 4.20 23.08 4.49
CA ALA A 219 3.70 23.08 5.86
C ALA A 219 2.47 24.00 6.03
N GLN A 220 2.49 25.21 5.45
CA GLN A 220 1.37 26.15 5.47
C GLN A 220 0.09 25.57 4.84
N VAL A 221 0.24 24.71 3.84
CA VAL A 221 -0.91 24.05 3.18
C VAL A 221 -1.54 22.99 4.10
N GLY A 222 -0.74 22.31 4.92
CA GLY A 222 -1.23 21.29 5.85
C GLY A 222 -2.19 21.86 6.89
N GLU A 223 -1.99 23.12 7.28
CA GLU A 223 -2.91 23.85 8.16
C GLU A 223 -4.27 24.09 7.50
N ARG A 224 -4.29 24.40 6.20
CA ARG A 224 -5.52 24.65 5.45
C ARG A 224 -6.27 23.36 5.09
N LEU A 225 -5.55 22.29 4.77
CA LEU A 225 -6.16 21.00 4.42
C LEU A 225 -6.93 20.38 5.59
N ARG A 226 -6.51 20.64 6.85
CA ARG A 226 -7.23 20.17 8.04
C ARG A 226 -8.67 20.69 8.16
N GLY A 227 -9.01 21.79 7.47
CA GLY A 227 -10.36 22.35 7.42
C GLY A 227 -11.02 22.27 6.03
N TYR A 228 -10.43 21.54 5.08
CA TYR A 228 -10.88 21.50 3.69
C TYR A 228 -11.69 20.23 3.39
N GLY A 229 -12.88 20.40 2.79
CA GLY A 229 -13.82 19.33 2.47
C GLY A 229 -15.23 19.65 2.95
N GLN A 230 -16.25 19.02 2.36
CA GLN A 230 -17.62 19.10 2.87
C GLN A 230 -17.76 18.14 4.06
N PRO A 231 -18.40 18.52 5.19
CA PRO A 231 -18.80 17.56 6.19
C PRO A 231 -19.80 16.59 5.54
N GLY A 232 -19.46 15.30 5.56
CA GLY A 232 -20.34 14.22 5.12
C GLY A 232 -21.50 14.00 6.07
#